data_AF-A0A0R3TPS3-F1
#
_entry.id   AF-A0A0R3TPS3-F1
#
_cell.length_a   1.000
_cell.length_b   1.000
_cell.length_c   1.000
_cell.angle_alpha   90.00
_cell.angle_beta   90.00
_cell.angle_gamma   90.00
#
_symmetry.space_group_name_H-M   'P 1'
#
loop_
_entity.id
_entity.type
_entity.pdbx_description
1 polymer ?
#
loop_
_entity_poly.entity_id
_entity_poly.type
_entity_poly.pdbx_seq_one_letter_code
_entity_poly.pdbx_strand_id
1 'polypeptide(L)'
;MASSSPFYDKPLKEYRDKITVWHPQIEIWGATQGMLIGALCVAGSSLFILVRMRLFFNLYSHHHFFATAMPCIVFPTFGYLIFQDLCVDRKIVAGLRYPELRKSFCPTCFETRGSLIQTTAGVVAPLIFSFVCCAASSLSFRTYPVPEVNKTRKVLRLIRKSCGSFKTSLIFLTGAQLLAGIGDYHVNAAKSSLIFGDHLESEQISEIIKVLNTSGIETSFVPLENGIDKSESIVPVKRPKLEENEFAFTTDVNQLCAVIEPANWCSKGHNVPALCATVEPLSKMSSCISVLARLKHLPKELGHLKRAFVKQSGSNRCGRILLGLASQKFTEENAKVLASQLAKKTGILEPTVEFCFAPLCQPRSCRQQKALASLTKDMGGLRSWPFNFHSDQKLESLLSLGSVKDRLNDSAKPYFTDEDREWHNHWLRRAVNLSENGSVDGTNASCDPEKPDSVCSCIVIHEPSVKKRDVNSNPVPLVETTSENAKSYIDHAPMRAANELGRLNLKQSERYLLTDCDVYLSMEPCIMCSMALLHSRVGRVFIAKRLSSIGGMLSRWKLPLVKAVNHHFLTFAPSSETTNQ
;
A
#
# COMPACT_ATOMS: atom_id res chain seq x y z
N MET A 1 -19.99 -29.40 -3.31
CA MET A 1 -18.63 -29.29 -3.87
C MET A 1 -18.69 -28.32 -5.03
N ALA A 2 -18.38 -27.05 -4.78
CA ALA A 2 -18.19 -26.04 -5.82
C ALA A 2 -16.71 -25.67 -5.79
N SER A 3 -16.03 -25.78 -6.93
CA SER A 3 -14.62 -25.45 -7.08
C SER A 3 -14.41 -23.94 -6.88
N SER A 4 -14.05 -23.51 -5.67
CA SER A 4 -13.53 -22.17 -5.41
C SER A 4 -12.12 -22.06 -6.01
N SER A 5 -11.83 -20.94 -6.66
CA SER A 5 -10.54 -20.73 -7.31
C SER A 5 -9.42 -20.57 -6.26
N PRO A 6 -8.23 -21.16 -6.48
CA PRO A 6 -7.10 -21.13 -5.54
C PRO A 6 -6.52 -19.73 -5.27
N PHE A 7 -7.02 -18.70 -5.96
CA PHE A 7 -6.58 -17.30 -5.82
C PHE A 7 -7.13 -16.62 -4.55
N TYR A 8 -8.26 -17.10 -4.01
CA TYR A 8 -8.89 -16.52 -2.82
C TYR A 8 -8.56 -17.25 -1.50
N ASP A 9 -8.29 -18.56 -1.54
CA ASP A 9 -8.16 -19.38 -0.33
C ASP A 9 -6.83 -19.22 0.42
N LYS A 10 -5.71 -19.01 -0.29
CA LYS A 10 -4.40 -18.73 0.34
C LYS A 10 -4.39 -17.48 1.23
N PRO A 11 -4.86 -16.31 0.75
CA PRO A 11 -4.84 -15.09 1.57
C PRO A 11 -5.85 -15.09 2.72
N LEU A 12 -6.99 -15.79 2.59
CA LEU A 12 -7.95 -15.98 3.68
C LEU A 12 -7.36 -16.80 4.84
N LYS A 13 -6.55 -17.82 4.52
CA LYS A 13 -5.85 -18.62 5.52
C LYS A 13 -4.79 -17.81 6.26
N GLU A 14 -3.97 -17.05 5.54
CA GLU A 14 -2.96 -16.17 6.14
C GLU A 14 -3.56 -15.07 7.03
N TYR A 15 -4.74 -14.54 6.65
CA TYR A 15 -5.50 -13.60 7.46
C TYR A 15 -6.06 -14.23 8.74
N ARG A 16 -6.61 -15.45 8.66
CA ARG A 16 -7.08 -16.20 9.84
C ARG A 16 -5.94 -16.52 10.79
N ASP A 17 -4.78 -16.92 10.27
CA ASP A 17 -3.60 -17.22 11.10
C ASP A 17 -3.14 -15.96 11.87
N LYS A 18 -3.17 -14.77 11.24
CA LYS A 18 -2.84 -13.49 11.91
C LYS A 18 -3.86 -13.07 12.97
N ILE A 19 -5.15 -13.35 12.75
CA ILE A 19 -6.22 -13.08 13.74
C ILE A 19 -6.02 -13.91 15.02
N THR A 20 -5.59 -15.17 14.89
CA THR A 20 -5.43 -16.07 16.05
C THR A 20 -4.34 -15.62 17.02
N VAL A 21 -3.39 -14.80 16.59
CA VAL A 21 -2.24 -14.35 17.40
C VAL A 21 -2.51 -12.98 18.08
N TRP A 22 -3.59 -12.29 17.73
CA TRP A 22 -3.84 -10.93 18.20
C TRP A 22 -4.32 -10.84 19.66
N HIS A 23 -3.81 -9.88 20.42
CA HIS A 23 -4.16 -9.65 21.82
C HIS A 23 -4.48 -8.17 22.03
N PRO A 24 -5.61 -7.81 22.68
CA PRO A 24 -6.56 -8.67 23.38
C PRO A 24 -7.66 -9.27 22.47
N GLN A 25 -8.01 -10.54 22.70
CA GLN A 25 -8.99 -11.31 21.92
C GLN A 25 -10.41 -10.71 21.91
N ILE A 26 -10.75 -9.87 22.88
CA ILE A 26 -12.05 -9.20 22.97
C ILE A 26 -12.32 -8.28 21.79
N GLU A 27 -11.27 -7.79 21.13
CA GLU A 27 -11.38 -6.85 20.00
C GLU A 27 -11.70 -7.54 18.67
N ILE A 28 -11.44 -8.85 18.55
CA ILE A 28 -11.67 -9.62 17.31
C ILE A 28 -12.66 -10.76 17.52
N TRP A 29 -13.34 -10.73 18.67
CA TRP A 29 -14.33 -11.74 19.04
C TRP A 29 -15.47 -11.83 18.00
N GLY A 30 -15.92 -10.69 17.47
CA GLY A 30 -16.94 -10.65 16.41
C GLY A 30 -16.51 -11.33 15.11
N ALA A 31 -15.26 -11.14 14.67
CA ALA A 31 -14.75 -11.74 13.42
C ALA A 31 -14.38 -13.23 13.55
N THR A 32 -14.09 -13.70 14.77
CA THR A 32 -13.70 -15.10 15.02
C THR A 32 -14.88 -15.98 15.41
N GLN A 33 -15.79 -15.47 16.24
CA GLN A 33 -16.86 -16.26 16.85
C GLN A 33 -18.27 -15.83 16.42
N GLY A 34 -18.44 -14.64 15.82
CA GLY A 34 -19.76 -14.10 15.44
C GLY A 34 -20.56 -15.01 14.51
N MET A 35 -19.95 -15.53 13.43
CA MET A 35 -20.61 -16.46 12.51
C MET A 35 -21.12 -17.74 13.21
N LEU A 36 -20.36 -18.28 14.17
CA LEU A 36 -20.75 -19.49 14.90
C LEU A 36 -21.91 -19.20 15.87
N ILE A 37 -21.82 -18.09 16.60
CA ILE A 37 -22.87 -17.65 17.54
C ILE A 37 -24.16 -17.34 16.78
N GLY A 38 -24.08 -16.64 15.65
CA GLY A 38 -25.23 -16.36 14.78
C GLY A 38 -25.87 -17.64 14.24
N ALA A 39 -25.08 -18.64 13.86
CA ALA A 39 -25.60 -19.94 13.39
C ALA A 39 -26.31 -20.72 14.50
N LEU A 40 -25.79 -20.71 15.74
CA LEU A 40 -26.43 -21.30 16.91
C LEU A 40 -27.75 -20.59 17.24
N CYS A 41 -27.78 -19.26 17.16
CA CYS A 41 -28.99 -18.46 17.32
C CYS A 41 -30.05 -18.82 16.28
N VAL A 42 -29.68 -19.02 15.01
CA VAL A 42 -30.59 -19.45 13.94
C VAL A 42 -31.10 -20.88 14.17
N ALA A 43 -30.24 -21.80 14.59
CA ALA A 43 -30.64 -23.18 14.87
C ALA A 43 -31.63 -23.26 16.05
N GLY A 44 -31.36 -22.51 17.12
CA GLY A 44 -32.22 -22.43 18.30
C GLY A 44 -33.59 -21.81 18.00
N SER A 45 -33.62 -20.72 17.24
CA SER A 45 -34.89 -20.09 16.82
C SER A 45 -35.72 -20.99 15.90
N SER A 46 -35.05 -21.69 14.99
CA SER A 46 -35.66 -22.65 14.07
C SER A 46 -36.32 -23.82 14.81
N LEU A 47 -35.63 -24.36 15.82
CA LEU A 47 -36.16 -25.42 16.68
C LEU A 47 -37.39 -24.94 17.48
N PHE A 48 -37.32 -23.75 18.07
CA PHE A 48 -38.41 -23.17 18.83
C PHE A 48 -39.67 -22.98 17.97
N ILE A 49 -39.52 -22.40 16.78
CA ILE A 49 -40.62 -22.19 15.83
C ILE A 49 -41.23 -23.53 15.41
N LEU A 50 -40.39 -24.53 15.11
CA LEU A 50 -40.86 -25.86 14.72
C LEU A 50 -41.69 -26.53 15.83
N VAL A 51 -41.24 -26.49 17.08
CA VAL A 51 -41.96 -27.08 18.22
C VAL A 51 -43.33 -26.42 18.38
N ARG A 52 -43.41 -25.09 18.32
CA ARG A 52 -44.68 -24.36 18.40
C ARG A 52 -45.62 -24.67 17.24
N MET A 53 -45.08 -24.78 16.03
CA MET A 53 -45.86 -25.15 14.84
C MET A 53 -46.40 -26.57 14.91
N ARG A 54 -45.60 -27.54 15.39
CA ARG A 54 -46.05 -28.91 15.57
C ARG A 54 -47.17 -29.04 16.61
N LEU A 55 -47.11 -28.27 17.70
CA LEU A 55 -48.19 -28.19 18.69
C LEU A 55 -49.48 -27.67 18.07
N PHE A 56 -49.42 -26.63 17.22
CA PHE A 56 -50.60 -26.09 16.54
C PHE A 56 -51.28 -27.11 15.61
N PHE A 57 -50.50 -27.94 14.90
CA PHE A 57 -51.01 -28.98 14.00
C PHE A 57 -51.28 -30.34 14.71
N ASN A 58 -51.24 -30.38 16.04
CA ASN A 58 -51.43 -31.59 16.85
C ASN A 58 -50.50 -32.77 16.46
N LEU A 59 -49.25 -32.46 16.08
CA LEU A 59 -48.25 -33.44 15.65
C LEU A 59 -47.37 -33.90 16.83
N TYR A 60 -47.93 -34.74 17.70
CA TYR A 60 -47.29 -35.25 18.93
C TYR A 60 -46.37 -36.47 18.71
N SER A 61 -46.47 -37.16 17.57
CA SER A 61 -45.72 -38.39 17.30
C SER A 61 -44.23 -38.15 17.01
N HIS A 62 -43.36 -38.98 17.61
CA HIS A 62 -41.91 -38.95 17.42
C HIS A 62 -41.45 -39.48 16.05
N HIS A 63 -42.24 -40.32 15.38
CA HIS A 63 -41.80 -41.09 14.20
C HIS A 63 -41.37 -40.23 12.99
N HIS A 64 -41.86 -38.99 12.86
CA HIS A 64 -41.47 -38.07 11.77
C HIS A 64 -40.97 -36.72 12.28
N PHE A 65 -40.44 -36.68 13.52
CA PHE A 65 -39.80 -35.47 14.05
C PHE A 65 -38.64 -35.02 13.15
N PHE A 66 -37.74 -35.94 12.82
CA PHE A 66 -36.57 -35.66 11.98
C PHE A 66 -36.91 -35.20 10.57
N ALA A 67 -37.96 -35.75 9.95
CA ALA A 67 -38.39 -35.37 8.61
C ALA A 67 -38.86 -33.90 8.53
N THR A 68 -39.47 -33.40 9.61
CA THR A 68 -39.83 -31.97 9.72
C THR A 68 -38.68 -31.11 10.24
N ALA A 69 -37.79 -31.65 11.08
CA ALA A 69 -36.70 -30.91 11.71
C ALA A 69 -35.54 -30.60 10.75
N MET A 70 -35.17 -31.55 9.90
CA MET A 70 -34.09 -31.37 8.92
C MET A 70 -34.28 -30.14 8.01
N PRO A 71 -35.39 -30.00 7.26
CA PRO A 71 -35.57 -28.84 6.39
C PRO A 71 -35.79 -27.54 7.16
N CYS A 72 -36.32 -27.60 8.39
CA CYS A 72 -36.61 -26.39 9.18
C CYS A 72 -35.40 -25.84 9.93
N ILE A 73 -34.42 -26.68 10.28
CA ILE A 73 -33.23 -26.27 11.05
C ILE A 73 -32.01 -26.22 10.13
N VAL A 74 -31.75 -27.28 9.35
CA VAL A 74 -30.51 -27.38 8.57
C VAL A 74 -30.50 -26.37 7.41
N PHE A 75 -31.58 -26.22 6.65
CA PHE A 75 -31.59 -25.30 5.52
C PHE A 75 -31.47 -23.82 5.93
N PRO A 76 -32.20 -23.32 6.94
CA PRO A 76 -32.01 -21.94 7.37
C PRO A 76 -30.63 -21.68 7.99
N THR A 77 -30.09 -22.60 8.79
CA THR A 77 -28.74 -22.46 9.36
C THR A 77 -27.65 -22.50 8.28
N PHE A 78 -27.74 -23.41 7.31
CA PHE A 78 -26.77 -23.48 6.22
C PHE A 78 -26.89 -22.28 5.26
N GLY A 79 -28.12 -21.83 5.00
CA GLY A 79 -28.38 -20.61 4.26
C GLY A 79 -27.76 -19.40 4.93
N TYR A 80 -27.92 -19.26 6.25
CA TYR A 80 -27.26 -18.21 7.04
C TYR A 80 -25.74 -18.21 6.82
N LEU A 81 -25.08 -19.35 6.99
CA LEU A 81 -23.62 -19.47 6.83
C LEU A 81 -23.15 -19.04 5.43
N ILE A 82 -23.85 -19.47 4.37
CA ILE A 82 -23.50 -19.11 2.99
C ILE A 82 -23.70 -17.61 2.73
N PHE A 83 -24.87 -17.07 3.07
CA PHE A 83 -25.18 -15.68 2.78
C PHE A 83 -24.36 -14.72 3.63
N GLN A 84 -24.03 -15.08 4.87
CA GLN A 84 -23.13 -14.33 5.73
C GLN A 84 -21.72 -14.24 5.13
N ASP A 85 -21.14 -15.39 4.71
CA ASP A 85 -19.81 -15.45 4.10
C ASP A 85 -19.74 -14.63 2.80
N LEU A 86 -20.72 -14.80 1.91
CA LEU A 86 -20.72 -14.15 0.59
C LEU A 86 -21.05 -12.66 0.63
N CYS A 87 -22.02 -12.25 1.43
CA CYS A 87 -22.53 -10.88 1.42
C CYS A 87 -21.79 -9.95 2.39
N VAL A 88 -21.16 -10.50 3.43
CA VAL A 88 -20.55 -9.72 4.50
C VAL A 88 -19.07 -10.05 4.68
N ASP A 89 -18.71 -11.25 5.13
CA ASP A 89 -17.33 -11.54 5.56
C ASP A 89 -16.30 -11.41 4.43
N ARG A 90 -16.56 -12.00 3.26
CA ARG A 90 -15.65 -11.86 2.11
C ARG A 90 -15.50 -10.42 1.66
N LYS A 91 -16.55 -9.60 1.75
CA LYS A 91 -16.50 -8.18 1.36
C LYS A 91 -15.72 -7.36 2.37
N ILE A 92 -15.86 -7.63 3.67
CA ILE A 92 -15.06 -7.01 4.73
C ILE A 92 -13.58 -7.35 4.52
N VAL A 93 -13.23 -8.62 4.37
CA VAL A 93 -11.85 -9.05 4.15
C VAL A 93 -11.27 -8.46 2.85
N ALA A 94 -12.06 -8.44 1.77
CA ALA A 94 -11.60 -7.88 0.50
C ALA A 94 -11.31 -6.38 0.58
N GLY A 95 -12.16 -5.57 1.23
CA GLY A 95 -11.92 -4.13 1.29
C GLY A 95 -10.97 -3.66 2.38
N LEU A 96 -10.61 -4.52 3.34
CA LEU A 96 -9.46 -4.28 4.21
C LEU A 96 -8.13 -4.32 3.43
N ARG A 97 -8.08 -5.09 2.33
CA ARG A 97 -6.87 -5.24 1.51
C ARG A 97 -6.73 -4.18 0.41
N TYR A 98 -7.85 -3.66 -0.09
CA TYR A 98 -7.85 -2.69 -1.20
C TYR A 98 -8.41 -1.34 -0.73
N PRO A 99 -7.55 -0.33 -0.46
CA PRO A 99 -7.98 0.98 0.04
C PRO A 99 -8.90 1.73 -0.95
N GLU A 100 -8.91 1.36 -2.23
CA GLU A 100 -9.85 1.88 -3.24
C GLU A 100 -11.31 1.47 -2.96
N LEU A 101 -11.54 0.26 -2.44
CA LEU A 101 -12.87 -0.20 -2.05
C LEU A 101 -13.33 0.43 -0.73
N ARG A 102 -12.43 1.04 0.06
CA ARG A 102 -12.71 1.67 1.37
C ARG A 102 -13.81 2.72 1.30
N LYS A 103 -13.92 3.45 0.17
CA LYS A 103 -14.97 4.47 -0.06
C LYS A 103 -16.40 3.88 -0.12
N SER A 104 -16.53 2.57 -0.32
CA SER A 104 -17.82 1.85 -0.31
C SER A 104 -18.19 1.22 1.04
N PHE A 105 -17.33 1.36 2.06
CA PHE A 105 -17.59 0.82 3.39
C PHE A 105 -18.48 1.77 4.18
N CYS A 106 -19.78 1.49 4.15
CA CYS A 106 -20.71 2.02 5.12
C CYS A 106 -20.92 0.98 6.22
N PRO A 107 -20.45 1.21 7.47
CA PRO A 107 -20.66 0.30 8.60
C PRO A 107 -22.14 -0.05 8.80
N THR A 108 -23.00 0.96 8.71
CA THR A 108 -24.47 0.79 8.80
C THR A 108 -25.02 -0.10 7.68
N CYS A 109 -24.44 -0.08 6.47
CA CYS A 109 -24.86 -0.99 5.39
C CYS A 109 -24.46 -2.45 5.67
N PHE A 110 -23.36 -2.70 6.36
CA PHE A 110 -22.96 -4.05 6.75
C PHE A 110 -23.76 -4.56 7.94
N GLU A 111 -24.01 -3.71 8.94
CA GLU A 111 -24.89 -4.02 10.08
C GLU A 111 -26.32 -4.33 9.61
N THR A 112 -26.87 -3.53 8.70
CA THR A 112 -28.21 -3.77 8.14
C THR A 112 -28.27 -5.04 7.29
N ARG A 113 -27.23 -5.35 6.52
CA ARG A 113 -27.14 -6.62 5.76
C ARG A 113 -27.03 -7.83 6.69
N GLY A 114 -26.14 -7.78 7.69
CA GLY A 114 -25.99 -8.84 8.68
C GLY A 114 -27.29 -9.09 9.45
N SER A 115 -27.94 -8.02 9.91
CA SER A 115 -29.22 -8.08 10.60
C SER A 115 -30.36 -8.61 9.73
N LEU A 116 -30.41 -8.22 8.45
CA LEU A 116 -31.38 -8.75 7.48
C LEU A 116 -31.18 -10.25 7.22
N ILE A 117 -29.93 -10.70 7.06
CA ILE A 117 -29.60 -12.12 6.83
C ILE A 117 -29.95 -12.93 8.08
N GLN A 118 -29.59 -12.45 9.28
CA GLN A 118 -29.86 -13.09 10.57
C GLN A 118 -31.38 -13.23 10.82
N THR A 119 -32.16 -12.18 10.59
CA THR A 119 -33.62 -12.21 10.80
C THR A 119 -34.35 -13.06 9.76
N THR A 120 -33.90 -13.03 8.50
CA THR A 120 -34.48 -13.84 7.43
C THR A 120 -34.23 -15.34 7.68
N ALA A 121 -33.00 -15.71 8.01
CA ALA A 121 -32.64 -17.10 8.30
C ALA A 121 -33.15 -17.58 9.68
N GLY A 122 -33.21 -16.70 10.68
CA GLY A 122 -33.61 -17.06 12.04
C GLY A 122 -35.11 -17.09 12.29
N VAL A 123 -35.92 -16.36 11.50
CA VAL A 123 -37.36 -16.22 11.75
C VAL A 123 -38.20 -16.48 10.50
N VAL A 124 -37.93 -15.77 9.40
CA VAL A 124 -38.79 -15.83 8.20
C VAL A 124 -38.72 -17.20 7.52
N ALA A 125 -37.53 -17.70 7.23
CA ALA A 125 -37.36 -19.01 6.59
C ALA A 125 -37.88 -20.16 7.46
N PRO A 126 -37.56 -20.24 8.78
CA PRO A 126 -38.11 -21.28 9.64
C PRO A 126 -39.63 -21.25 9.76
N LEU A 127 -40.27 -20.08 9.78
CA LEU A 127 -41.75 -19.98 9.77
C LEU A 127 -42.36 -20.60 8.50
N ILE A 128 -41.78 -20.31 7.33
CA ILE A 128 -42.28 -20.83 6.06
C ILE A 128 -42.06 -22.34 5.99
N PHE A 129 -40.83 -22.80 6.27
CA PHE A 129 -40.51 -24.22 6.20
C PHE A 129 -41.30 -25.04 7.21
N SER A 130 -41.44 -24.56 8.46
CA SER A 130 -42.20 -25.27 9.49
C SER A 130 -43.69 -25.33 9.16
N PHE A 131 -44.28 -24.27 8.62
CA PHE A 131 -45.67 -24.28 8.17
C PHE A 131 -45.88 -25.31 7.06
N VAL A 132 -45.06 -25.28 6.00
CA VAL A 132 -45.18 -26.20 4.86
C VAL A 132 -44.97 -27.65 5.30
N CYS A 133 -43.92 -27.93 6.09
CA CYS A 133 -43.61 -29.28 6.53
C CYS A 133 -44.67 -29.83 7.50
N CYS A 134 -45.20 -29.01 8.42
CA CYS A 134 -46.25 -29.44 9.35
C CYS A 134 -47.62 -29.57 8.66
N ALA A 135 -47.95 -28.71 7.69
CA ALA A 135 -49.16 -28.83 6.88
C ALA A 135 -49.14 -30.10 6.02
N ALA A 136 -48.02 -30.42 5.37
CA ALA A 136 -47.86 -31.65 4.59
C ALA A 136 -47.94 -32.90 5.48
N SER A 137 -47.31 -32.86 6.65
CA SER A 137 -47.36 -33.96 7.61
C SER A 137 -48.77 -34.17 8.16
N SER A 138 -49.47 -33.10 8.54
CA SER A 138 -50.83 -33.20 9.07
C SER A 138 -51.85 -33.69 8.04
N LEU A 139 -51.66 -33.40 6.75
CA LEU A 139 -52.44 -34.00 5.66
C LEU A 139 -52.21 -35.51 5.55
N SER A 140 -50.95 -35.94 5.66
CA SER A 140 -50.58 -37.36 5.58
C SER A 140 -51.13 -38.17 6.76
N PHE A 141 -51.08 -37.62 7.97
CA PHE A 141 -51.55 -38.30 9.21
C PHE A 141 -52.99 -37.95 9.60
N ARG A 142 -53.66 -37.10 8.85
CA ARG A 142 -55.03 -36.61 9.14
C ARG A 142 -55.19 -36.05 10.56
N THR A 143 -54.15 -35.41 11.11
CA THR A 143 -54.16 -34.87 12.49
C THR A 143 -54.79 -33.49 12.59
N TYR A 144 -54.82 -32.72 11.49
CA TYR A 144 -55.36 -31.37 11.44
C TYR A 144 -55.99 -31.09 10.07
N PRO A 145 -57.17 -30.43 10.00
CA PRO A 145 -57.82 -30.11 8.74
C PRO A 145 -57.10 -28.96 8.03
N VAL A 146 -56.27 -29.27 7.02
CA VAL A 146 -55.62 -28.28 6.16
C VAL A 146 -56.48 -28.04 4.90
N PRO A 147 -56.77 -26.79 4.54
CA PRO A 147 -57.53 -26.49 3.33
C PRO A 147 -56.73 -26.81 2.06
N GLU A 148 -57.42 -27.18 0.98
CA GLU A 148 -56.81 -27.40 -0.34
C GLU A 148 -55.99 -26.19 -0.81
N VAL A 149 -54.85 -26.46 -1.44
CA VAL A 149 -53.85 -25.46 -1.87
C VAL A 149 -54.46 -24.40 -2.80
N ASN A 150 -55.44 -24.78 -3.63
CA ASN A 150 -56.12 -23.88 -4.57
C ASN A 150 -56.95 -22.78 -3.88
N LYS A 151 -57.31 -22.95 -2.60
CA LYS A 151 -58.11 -21.98 -1.82
C LYS A 151 -57.20 -21.02 -1.05
N THR A 152 -56.48 -20.15 -1.78
CA THR A 152 -55.46 -19.22 -1.24
C THR A 152 -55.94 -18.38 -0.05
N ARG A 153 -57.18 -17.86 -0.08
CA ARG A 153 -57.77 -17.09 1.04
C ARG A 153 -57.98 -17.90 2.32
N LYS A 154 -58.18 -19.22 2.23
CA LYS A 154 -58.33 -20.11 3.39
C LYS A 154 -56.96 -20.51 3.93
N VAL A 155 -55.99 -20.78 3.05
CA VAL A 155 -54.59 -21.04 3.42
C VAL A 155 -53.98 -19.83 4.14
N LEU A 156 -54.18 -18.61 3.62
CA LEU A 156 -53.67 -17.39 4.24
C LEU A 156 -54.28 -17.13 5.63
N ARG A 157 -55.57 -17.45 5.81
CA ARG A 157 -56.23 -17.42 7.13
C ARG A 157 -55.61 -18.42 8.10
N LEU A 158 -55.27 -19.62 7.63
CA LEU A 158 -54.60 -20.64 8.45
C LEU A 158 -53.20 -20.19 8.87
N ILE A 159 -52.41 -19.62 7.95
CA ILE A 159 -51.09 -19.04 8.24
C ILE A 159 -51.21 -17.95 9.31
N ARG A 160 -52.16 -17.01 9.14
CA ARG A 160 -52.39 -15.93 10.12
C ARG A 160 -52.81 -16.45 11.48
N LYS A 161 -53.64 -17.50 11.54
CA LYS A 161 -54.06 -18.14 12.80
C LYS A 161 -52.89 -18.84 13.48
N SER A 162 -52.07 -19.54 12.70
CA SER A 162 -50.90 -20.28 13.17
C SER A 162 -49.83 -19.34 13.75
N CYS A 163 -49.44 -18.30 13.01
CA CYS A 163 -48.51 -17.27 13.52
C CYS A 163 -49.11 -16.46 14.69
N GLY A 164 -50.45 -16.29 14.71
CA GLY A 164 -51.16 -15.65 15.80
C GLY A 164 -51.07 -16.40 17.13
N SER A 165 -50.92 -17.73 17.09
CA SER A 165 -50.87 -18.59 18.28
C SER A 165 -49.67 -18.36 19.19
N PHE A 166 -48.60 -17.72 18.69
CA PHE A 166 -47.39 -17.42 19.46
C PHE A 166 -46.80 -16.05 19.09
N LYS A 167 -47.66 -15.10 18.74
CA LYS A 167 -47.29 -13.76 18.24
C LYS A 167 -46.29 -13.02 19.16
N THR A 168 -46.50 -13.06 20.48
CA THR A 168 -45.61 -12.39 21.45
C THR A 168 -44.20 -12.98 21.43
N SER A 169 -44.09 -14.31 21.40
CA SER A 169 -42.79 -14.99 21.30
C SER A 169 -42.10 -14.70 19.96
N LEU A 170 -42.88 -14.56 18.88
CA LEU A 170 -42.34 -14.24 17.56
C LEU A 170 -41.76 -12.83 17.48
N ILE A 171 -42.42 -11.84 18.11
CA ILE A 171 -41.91 -10.46 18.22
C ILE A 171 -40.58 -10.44 19.01
N PHE A 172 -40.53 -11.12 20.15
CA PHE A 172 -39.31 -11.22 20.97
C PHE A 172 -38.17 -11.88 20.19
N LEU A 173 -38.45 -12.99 19.50
CA LEU A 173 -37.48 -13.73 18.70
C LEU A 173 -36.94 -12.88 17.55
N THR A 174 -37.80 -12.07 16.91
CA THR A 174 -37.39 -11.16 15.84
C THR A 174 -36.49 -10.05 16.37
N GLY A 175 -36.82 -9.46 17.53
CA GLY A 175 -35.95 -8.47 18.18
C GLY A 175 -34.59 -9.04 18.59
N ALA A 176 -34.55 -10.25 19.15
CA ALA A 176 -33.32 -10.92 19.53
C ALA A 176 -32.41 -11.21 18.32
N GLN A 177 -32.97 -11.68 17.21
CA GLN A 177 -32.21 -11.94 15.98
C GLN A 177 -31.72 -10.64 15.31
N LEU A 178 -32.50 -9.55 15.40
CA LEU A 178 -32.09 -8.24 14.90
C LEU A 178 -30.86 -7.72 15.67
N LEU A 179 -30.89 -7.84 17.00
CA LEU A 179 -29.79 -7.41 17.89
C LEU A 179 -28.53 -8.27 17.72
N ALA A 180 -28.69 -9.60 17.60
CA ALA A 180 -27.57 -10.50 17.33
C ALA A 180 -26.84 -10.13 16.04
N GLY A 181 -27.59 -9.82 14.98
CA GLY A 181 -27.01 -9.39 13.70
C GLY A 181 -26.37 -7.99 13.70
N ILE A 182 -26.64 -7.14 14.69
CA ILE A 182 -25.96 -5.83 14.86
C ILE A 182 -24.69 -5.99 15.72
N GLY A 183 -24.78 -6.76 16.80
CA GLY A 183 -23.68 -6.96 17.76
C GLY A 183 -22.43 -7.58 17.15
N ASP A 184 -22.58 -8.44 16.14
CA ASP A 184 -21.46 -9.08 15.44
C ASP A 184 -20.55 -8.09 14.66
N TYR A 185 -21.06 -6.91 14.29
CA TYR A 185 -20.38 -6.01 13.34
C TYR A 185 -19.98 -4.65 13.90
N HIS A 186 -20.67 -4.17 14.93
CA HIS A 186 -20.36 -2.88 15.58
C HIS A 186 -18.91 -2.84 16.14
N VAL A 187 -18.33 -3.99 16.48
CA VAL A 187 -16.95 -4.10 17.01
C VAL A 187 -15.89 -4.11 15.90
N ASN A 188 -16.24 -4.50 14.67
CA ASN A 188 -15.27 -4.73 13.59
C ASN A 188 -14.99 -3.50 12.71
N ALA A 189 -15.98 -2.65 12.44
CA ALA A 189 -15.85 -1.57 11.46
C ALA A 189 -15.08 -0.33 11.97
N ALA A 190 -15.15 -0.04 13.27
CA ALA A 190 -14.56 1.15 13.87
C ALA A 190 -13.04 1.04 14.09
N LYS A 191 -12.49 -0.17 14.22
CA LYS A 191 -11.06 -0.40 14.51
C LYS A 191 -10.26 -0.91 13.31
N SER A 192 -10.86 -1.66 12.40
CA SER A 192 -10.18 -2.19 11.21
C SER A 192 -9.76 -1.09 10.21
N SER A 193 -10.38 0.08 10.30
CA SER A 193 -10.10 1.27 9.51
C SER A 193 -8.83 2.04 9.96
N LEU A 194 -8.32 1.78 11.17
CA LEU A 194 -7.10 2.41 11.70
C LEU A 194 -5.82 1.65 11.31
N ILE A 195 -5.90 0.36 10.96
CA ILE A 195 -4.74 -0.56 10.99
C ILE A 195 -3.96 -0.64 9.66
N PHE A 196 -4.54 -0.26 8.52
CA PHE A 196 -3.91 -0.48 7.19
C PHE A 196 -3.36 0.79 6.50
N GLY A 197 -3.39 1.95 7.16
CA GLY A 197 -2.81 3.19 6.64
C GLY A 197 -1.28 3.18 6.54
N ASP A 198 -0.61 2.30 7.29
CA ASP A 198 0.82 2.46 7.62
C ASP A 198 1.76 1.57 6.79
N HIS A 199 1.24 0.75 5.88
CA HIS A 199 2.04 -0.33 5.28
C HIS A 199 3.01 0.09 4.15
N LEU A 200 2.92 1.30 3.59
CA LEU A 200 3.92 1.81 2.62
C LEU A 200 5.06 2.60 3.28
N GLU A 201 4.85 3.18 4.46
CA GLU A 201 5.92 3.85 5.24
C GLU A 201 6.70 2.85 6.12
N SER A 202 6.15 1.66 6.35
CA SER A 202 6.68 0.63 7.25
C SER A 202 8.06 0.06 6.86
N GLU A 203 8.40 -0.11 5.58
CA GLU A 203 9.70 -0.71 5.21
C GLU A 203 10.87 0.25 5.46
N GLN A 204 10.74 1.52 5.09
CA GLN A 204 11.79 2.53 5.31
C GLN A 204 11.96 2.86 6.79
N ILE A 205 10.84 2.95 7.53
CA ILE A 205 10.87 3.11 8.98
C ILE A 205 11.49 1.88 9.65
N SER A 206 11.19 0.65 9.19
CA SER A 206 11.81 -0.56 9.73
C SER A 206 13.32 -0.62 9.52
N GLU A 207 13.82 -0.13 8.37
CA GLU A 207 15.24 -0.07 8.08
C GLU A 207 15.95 0.94 9.00
N ILE A 208 15.36 2.14 9.18
CA ILE A 208 15.87 3.15 10.12
C ILE A 208 15.82 2.64 11.56
N ILE A 209 14.71 2.04 11.99
CA ILE A 209 14.55 1.42 13.32
C ILE A 209 15.58 0.31 13.50
N LYS A 210 15.84 -0.51 12.48
CA LYS A 210 16.87 -1.54 12.53
C LYS A 210 18.25 -0.93 12.75
N VAL A 211 18.62 0.12 12.00
CA VAL A 211 19.91 0.83 12.17
C VAL A 211 20.03 1.45 13.57
N LEU A 212 18.95 2.04 14.09
CA LEU A 212 18.93 2.63 15.44
C LEU A 212 19.07 1.54 16.51
N ASN A 213 18.31 0.44 16.38
CA ASN A 213 18.35 -0.69 17.31
C ASN A 213 19.70 -1.42 17.28
N THR A 214 20.29 -1.67 16.12
CA THR A 214 21.64 -2.27 16.01
C THR A 214 22.72 -1.34 16.58
N SER A 215 22.49 -0.03 16.52
CA SER A 215 23.36 0.98 17.12
C SER A 215 23.10 1.21 18.63
N GLY A 216 22.16 0.47 19.22
CA GLY A 216 21.83 0.50 20.65
C GLY A 216 20.81 1.58 21.07
N ILE A 217 20.24 2.32 20.13
CA ILE A 217 19.13 3.25 20.36
C ILE A 217 17.83 2.44 20.27
N GLU A 218 17.23 2.12 21.41
CA GLU A 218 15.91 1.47 21.42
C GLU A 218 14.86 2.47 20.97
N THR A 219 14.38 2.27 19.75
CA THR A 219 13.18 2.95 19.25
C THR A 219 12.06 1.93 19.21
N SER A 220 11.16 1.99 20.19
CA SER A 220 9.83 1.39 20.06
C SER A 220 8.99 2.27 19.14
N PHE A 221 8.32 1.67 18.16
CA PHE A 221 7.22 2.35 17.47
C PHE A 221 6.15 2.60 18.53
N VAL A 222 6.09 3.82 19.06
CA VAL A 222 4.92 4.28 19.82
C VAL A 222 3.96 4.73 18.73
N PRO A 223 2.87 4.00 18.45
CA PRO A 223 1.80 4.56 17.65
C PRO A 223 1.42 5.87 18.32
N LEU A 224 1.17 6.93 17.56
CA LEU A 224 0.76 8.22 18.11
C LEU A 224 -0.61 8.06 18.81
N GLU A 225 -0.64 7.48 20.01
CA GLU A 225 -1.82 7.12 20.79
C GLU A 225 -2.22 8.22 21.77
N ASN A 226 -1.38 9.24 21.98
CA ASN A 226 -1.73 10.33 22.88
C ASN A 226 -2.48 11.40 22.13
N GLY A 227 -3.77 11.48 22.47
CA GLY A 227 -4.72 12.48 21.99
C GLY A 227 -4.09 13.87 21.93
N ILE A 228 -4.12 14.43 20.73
CA ILE A 228 -3.96 15.85 20.52
C ILE A 228 -5.08 16.52 21.32
N ASP A 229 -4.68 17.25 22.36
CA ASP A 229 -5.54 18.18 23.07
C ASP A 229 -6.26 19.05 22.04
N LYS A 230 -7.60 19.04 22.10
CA LYS A 230 -8.50 19.69 21.12
C LYS A 230 -8.47 21.24 21.21
N SER A 231 -7.31 21.85 21.40
CA SER A 231 -7.15 23.31 21.48
C SER A 231 -6.27 23.92 20.39
N GLU A 232 -5.55 23.13 19.59
CA GLU A 232 -4.99 23.63 18.34
C GLU A 232 -5.75 23.00 17.18
N SER A 233 -6.59 23.82 16.54
CA SER A 233 -7.21 23.44 15.28
C SER A 233 -6.09 22.99 14.34
N ILE A 234 -6.04 21.69 14.03
CA ILE A 234 -5.47 21.22 12.78
C ILE A 234 -6.24 22.00 11.74
N VAL A 235 -5.62 23.08 11.25
CA VAL A 235 -6.13 23.83 10.12
C VAL A 235 -6.35 22.74 9.08
N PRO A 236 -7.61 22.48 8.64
CA PRO A 236 -7.82 21.54 7.58
C PRO A 236 -6.88 22.02 6.49
N VAL A 237 -5.89 21.20 6.11
CA VAL A 237 -5.07 21.49 4.96
C VAL A 237 -6.10 21.68 3.87
N LYS A 238 -6.41 22.93 3.57
CA LYS A 238 -7.28 23.31 2.47
C LYS A 238 -6.58 22.61 1.31
N ARG A 239 -7.25 21.62 0.72
CA ARG A 239 -6.85 21.13 -0.59
C ARG A 239 -6.57 22.40 -1.40
N PRO A 240 -5.34 22.62 -1.87
CA PRO A 240 -5.14 23.76 -2.75
C PRO A 240 -6.19 23.60 -3.85
N LYS A 241 -7.00 24.64 -4.06
CA LYS A 241 -7.78 24.72 -5.28
C LYS A 241 -6.73 24.58 -6.38
N LEU A 242 -6.74 23.48 -7.11
CA LEU A 242 -5.82 23.27 -8.23
C LEU A 242 -6.01 24.45 -9.17
N GLU A 243 -4.97 25.26 -9.33
CA GLU A 243 -4.91 26.26 -10.38
C GLU A 243 -4.88 25.54 -11.74
N GLU A 244 -5.58 26.10 -12.72
CA GLU A 244 -5.89 25.47 -14.01
C GLU A 244 -4.66 25.08 -14.85
N ASN A 245 -3.45 25.48 -14.46
CA ASN A 245 -2.19 25.23 -15.18
C ASN A 245 -1.54 23.85 -14.91
N GLU A 246 -1.94 23.10 -13.88
CA GLU A 246 -1.36 21.77 -13.59
C GLU A 246 -1.82 20.66 -14.58
N PHE A 247 -2.66 21.01 -15.56
CA PHE A 247 -3.28 20.08 -16.52
C PHE A 247 -2.72 20.13 -17.95
N ALA A 248 -1.72 20.98 -18.23
CA ALA A 248 -1.13 21.12 -19.56
C ALA A 248 -0.15 19.97 -19.88
N PHE A 249 -0.07 19.57 -21.15
CA PHE A 249 0.92 18.60 -21.61
C PHE A 249 2.32 19.23 -21.62
N THR A 250 3.29 18.55 -21.02
CA THR A 250 4.70 18.90 -21.13
C THR A 250 5.29 18.23 -22.36
N THR A 251 5.80 19.02 -23.30
CA THR A 251 6.41 18.53 -24.55
C THR A 251 7.93 18.70 -24.60
N ASP A 252 8.54 19.32 -23.58
CA ASP A 252 9.98 19.47 -23.44
C ASP A 252 10.52 18.59 -22.30
N VAL A 253 11.42 17.68 -22.64
CA VAL A 253 12.05 16.71 -21.74
C VAL A 253 12.84 17.39 -20.62
N ASN A 254 13.31 18.63 -20.84
CA ASN A 254 13.97 19.41 -19.78
C ASN A 254 13.05 19.82 -18.62
N GLN A 255 11.74 19.79 -18.84
CA GLN A 255 10.73 20.07 -17.81
C GLN A 255 10.30 18.78 -17.09
N LEU A 256 10.70 17.61 -17.61
CA LEU A 256 10.50 16.33 -16.95
C LEU A 256 11.57 16.10 -15.88
N CYS A 257 11.17 15.45 -14.80
CA CYS A 257 12.02 15.00 -13.72
C CYS A 257 12.09 13.48 -13.74
N ALA A 258 13.24 12.91 -13.39
CA ALA A 258 13.35 11.47 -13.19
C ALA A 258 12.57 11.06 -11.92
N VAL A 259 11.73 10.02 -12.04
CA VAL A 259 11.02 9.42 -10.91
C VAL A 259 12.00 8.57 -10.12
N ILE A 260 12.55 9.15 -9.07
CA ILE A 260 13.51 8.50 -8.16
C ILE A 260 13.02 8.59 -6.71
N GLU A 261 13.65 7.83 -5.82
CA GLU A 261 13.29 7.80 -4.41
C GLU A 261 13.40 9.21 -3.78
N PRO A 262 12.38 9.67 -3.02
CA PRO A 262 12.39 10.99 -2.36
C PRO A 262 13.63 11.24 -1.50
N ALA A 263 14.17 10.18 -0.89
CA ALA A 263 15.40 10.25 -0.09
C ALA A 263 16.61 10.76 -0.88
N ASN A 264 16.64 10.68 -2.21
CA ASN A 264 17.72 11.21 -3.05
C ASN A 264 17.64 12.73 -3.23
N TRP A 265 16.43 13.30 -3.10
CA TRP A 265 16.15 14.74 -3.24
C TRP A 265 16.35 15.52 -1.94
N CYS A 266 16.42 14.84 -0.78
CA CYS A 266 16.55 15.49 0.52
C CYS A 266 17.78 16.40 0.55
N SER A 267 17.60 17.66 0.95
CA SER A 267 18.65 18.66 1.11
C SER A 267 19.18 18.77 2.55
N LYS A 268 18.51 18.12 3.51
CA LYS A 268 18.82 18.19 4.94
C LYS A 268 19.71 17.01 5.36
N GLY A 269 20.69 17.30 6.21
CA GLY A 269 21.54 16.28 6.82
C GLY A 269 20.86 15.65 8.04
N HIS A 270 20.57 14.35 7.98
CA HIS A 270 20.03 13.60 9.12
C HIS A 270 21.15 13.18 10.09
N ASN A 271 21.55 14.12 10.96
CA ASN A 271 22.58 13.89 11.96
C ASN A 271 21.98 13.38 13.28
N VAL A 272 22.66 12.45 13.92
CA VAL A 272 22.32 11.90 15.24
C VAL A 272 23.47 12.14 16.23
N PRO A 273 23.19 12.28 17.54
CA PRO A 273 24.22 12.46 18.54
C PRO A 273 25.10 11.21 18.69
N ALA A 274 26.39 11.42 18.88
CA ALA A 274 27.41 10.41 19.01
C ALA A 274 28.50 10.85 20.00
N LEU A 275 29.26 9.88 20.52
CA LEU A 275 30.35 10.13 21.47
C LEU A 275 31.69 9.84 20.81
N CYS A 276 32.64 10.76 21.00
CA CYS A 276 33.98 10.67 20.47
C CYS A 276 35.03 10.93 21.55
N ALA A 277 36.24 10.46 21.32
CA ALA A 277 37.38 10.63 22.23
C ALA A 277 38.55 11.32 21.51
N THR A 278 39.30 12.12 22.24
CA THR A 278 40.59 12.67 21.80
C THR A 278 41.69 11.61 21.90
N VAL A 279 42.69 11.70 21.03
CA VAL A 279 43.82 10.78 20.96
C VAL A 279 45.12 11.54 20.85
N GLU A 280 45.96 11.36 21.86
CA GLU A 280 47.31 11.90 21.95
C GLU A 280 48.24 10.83 22.56
N PRO A 281 49.39 10.50 21.94
CA PRO A 281 49.96 11.05 20.70
C PRO A 281 49.33 10.47 19.41
N LEU A 282 49.38 11.25 18.32
CA LEU A 282 48.82 10.87 17.00
C LEU A 282 49.38 9.56 16.43
N SER A 283 50.63 9.20 16.77
CA SER A 283 51.28 7.96 16.32
C SER A 283 50.53 6.69 16.74
N LYS A 284 49.69 6.78 17.78
CA LYS A 284 48.91 5.65 18.31
C LYS A 284 47.50 5.54 17.73
N MET A 285 47.09 6.41 16.81
CA MET A 285 45.73 6.39 16.21
C MET A 285 45.38 5.03 15.57
N SER A 286 46.31 4.43 14.81
CA SER A 286 46.08 3.12 14.16
C SER A 286 45.93 1.98 15.17
N SER A 287 46.69 2.04 16.27
CA SER A 287 46.56 1.11 17.40
C SER A 287 45.20 1.25 18.09
N CYS A 288 44.74 2.49 18.33
CA CYS A 288 43.42 2.76 18.88
C CYS A 288 42.28 2.24 18.00
N ILE A 289 42.35 2.43 16.68
CA ILE A 289 41.36 1.87 15.74
C ILE A 289 41.34 0.34 15.82
N SER A 290 42.51 -0.30 15.85
CA SER A 290 42.64 -1.77 15.88
C SER A 290 42.15 -2.38 17.20
N VAL A 291 42.35 -1.68 18.32
CA VAL A 291 41.82 -2.08 19.63
C VAL A 291 40.31 -1.86 19.70
N LEU A 292 39.80 -0.73 19.20
CA LEU A 292 38.36 -0.45 19.17
C LEU A 292 37.58 -1.38 18.25
N ALA A 293 38.17 -1.82 17.14
CA ALA A 293 37.56 -2.84 16.28
C ALA A 293 37.25 -4.14 17.06
N ARG A 294 38.04 -4.46 18.09
CA ARG A 294 37.84 -5.62 18.97
C ARG A 294 36.95 -5.33 20.18
N LEU A 295 37.06 -4.14 20.78
CA LEU A 295 36.29 -3.77 21.98
C LEU A 295 34.85 -3.36 21.65
N LYS A 296 34.67 -2.56 20.60
CA LYS A 296 33.36 -2.05 20.16
C LYS A 296 33.38 -1.79 18.66
N HIS A 297 33.07 -2.84 17.90
CA HIS A 297 32.94 -2.75 16.45
C HIS A 297 31.83 -1.76 16.06
N LEU A 298 32.00 -1.06 14.94
CA LEU A 298 30.93 -0.23 14.39
C LEU A 298 29.97 -1.16 13.63
N PRO A 299 28.64 -1.01 13.77
CA PRO A 299 27.69 -1.74 12.94
C PRO A 299 28.00 -1.55 11.45
N LYS A 300 27.74 -2.58 10.63
CA LYS A 300 28.02 -2.54 9.19
C LYS A 300 27.28 -1.40 8.49
N GLU A 301 26.10 -1.08 9.00
CA GLU A 301 25.20 -0.04 8.52
C GLU A 301 25.80 1.37 8.67
N LEU A 302 26.74 1.57 9.59
CA LEU A 302 27.46 2.83 9.80
C LEU A 302 28.86 2.83 9.17
N GLY A 303 29.14 1.89 8.27
CA GLY A 303 30.45 1.75 7.60
C GLY A 303 30.86 2.97 6.77
N HIS A 304 29.93 3.86 6.43
CA HIS A 304 30.23 5.14 5.77
C HIS A 304 30.95 6.13 6.69
N LEU A 305 30.83 6.01 8.01
CA LEU A 305 31.49 6.93 8.94
C LEU A 305 32.98 6.62 9.04
N LYS A 306 33.84 7.66 8.98
CA LYS A 306 35.26 7.48 9.23
C LYS A 306 35.47 7.17 10.70
N ARG A 307 36.20 6.10 11.03
CA ARG A 307 36.40 5.72 12.45
C ARG A 307 37.19 6.77 13.24
N ALA A 308 38.09 7.48 12.58
CA ALA A 308 38.91 8.51 13.17
C ALA A 308 39.28 9.58 12.14
N PHE A 309 39.61 10.78 12.63
CA PHE A 309 40.18 11.84 11.80
C PHE A 309 41.07 12.75 12.65
N VAL A 310 41.93 13.53 11.99
CA VAL A 310 42.78 14.53 12.65
C VAL A 310 42.12 15.89 12.49
N LYS A 311 41.93 16.62 13.59
CA LYS A 311 41.42 17.98 13.62
C LYS A 311 42.57 18.94 13.95
N GLN A 312 42.71 20.01 13.17
CA GLN A 312 43.55 21.16 13.56
C GLN A 312 42.78 22.02 14.55
N SER A 313 43.38 22.29 15.71
CA SER A 313 42.85 23.19 16.73
C SER A 313 43.95 24.21 17.08
N GLY A 314 43.95 25.34 16.37
CA GLY A 314 45.06 26.30 16.45
C GLY A 314 46.36 25.74 15.85
N SER A 315 47.46 25.82 16.60
CA SER A 315 48.78 25.29 16.21
C SER A 315 48.95 23.78 16.45
N ASN A 316 48.05 23.14 17.22
CA ASN A 316 48.14 21.72 17.58
C ASN A 316 47.20 20.83 16.75
N ARG A 317 47.68 19.63 16.40
CA ARG A 317 46.90 18.59 15.71
C ARG A 317 46.41 17.57 16.74
N CYS A 318 45.09 17.40 16.86
CA CYS A 318 44.49 16.43 17.78
C CYS A 318 43.76 15.34 16.98
N GLY A 319 43.99 14.07 17.34
CA GLY A 319 43.27 12.94 16.77
C GLY A 319 41.90 12.81 17.45
N ARG A 320 40.83 12.61 16.69
CA ARG A 320 39.50 12.29 17.22
C ARG A 320 39.07 10.93 16.73
N ILE A 321 38.55 10.11 17.62
CA ILE A 321 38.05 8.76 17.33
C ILE A 321 36.59 8.65 17.73
N LEU A 322 35.78 8.04 16.85
CA LEU A 322 34.39 7.72 17.14
C LEU A 322 34.29 6.48 18.02
N LEU A 323 33.64 6.62 19.18
CA LEU A 323 33.39 5.52 20.11
C LEU A 323 32.05 4.82 19.80
N GLY A 324 31.04 5.58 19.36
CA GLY A 324 29.75 5.07 18.90
C GLY A 324 28.64 6.11 18.98
N LEU A 325 27.45 5.76 18.48
CA LEU A 325 26.26 6.60 18.61
C LEU A 325 25.81 6.67 20.07
N ALA A 326 25.33 7.85 20.49
CA ALA A 326 24.82 8.05 21.83
C ALA A 326 23.45 7.37 21.94
N SER A 327 23.27 6.55 22.97
CA SER A 327 22.03 5.80 23.18
C SER A 327 21.79 5.55 24.67
N GLN A 328 20.60 5.06 25.03
CA GLN A 328 20.32 4.64 26.42
C GLN A 328 21.31 3.57 26.90
N LYS A 329 21.77 2.68 26.00
CA LYS A 329 22.77 1.65 26.30
C LYS A 329 24.21 2.17 26.27
N PHE A 330 24.46 3.31 25.64
CA PHE A 330 25.79 3.90 25.50
C PHE A 330 25.78 5.38 25.86
N THR A 331 25.87 5.61 27.17
CA THR A 331 25.96 6.92 27.81
C THR A 331 27.39 7.46 27.83
N GLU A 332 27.54 8.72 28.24
CA GLU A 332 28.84 9.36 28.41
C GLU A 332 29.74 8.60 29.42
N GLU A 333 29.16 8.05 30.48
CA GLU A 333 29.89 7.24 31.47
C GLU A 333 30.47 5.97 30.85
N ASN A 334 29.66 5.24 30.07
CA ASN A 334 30.10 4.05 29.35
C ASN A 334 31.21 4.40 28.34
N ALA A 335 31.12 5.58 27.70
CA ALA A 335 32.15 6.08 26.81
C ALA A 335 33.45 6.42 27.56
N LYS A 336 33.39 7.04 28.75
CA LYS A 336 34.58 7.31 29.60
C LYS A 336 35.27 6.02 30.05
N VAL A 337 34.49 5.00 30.44
CA VAL A 337 35.03 3.67 30.78
C VAL A 337 35.74 3.05 29.57
N LEU A 338 35.11 3.07 28.39
CA LEU A 338 35.70 2.55 27.16
C LEU A 338 36.97 3.31 26.77
N ALA A 339 36.97 4.64 26.91
CA ALA A 339 38.11 5.49 26.61
C ALA A 339 39.28 5.24 27.59
N SER A 340 38.99 5.02 28.87
CA SER A 340 39.99 4.61 29.87
C SER A 340 40.61 3.23 29.57
N GLN A 341 39.79 2.27 29.12
CA GLN A 341 40.27 0.97 28.66
C GLN A 341 41.13 1.09 27.40
N LEU A 342 40.77 1.99 26.49
CA LEU A 342 41.56 2.30 25.31
C LEU A 342 42.95 2.82 25.72
N ALA A 343 43.01 3.78 26.64
CA ALA A 343 44.24 4.36 27.16
C ALA A 343 45.19 3.31 27.73
N LYS A 344 44.67 2.42 28.58
CA LYS A 344 45.45 1.31 29.16
C LYS A 344 46.03 0.36 28.11
N LYS A 345 45.31 0.09 27.02
CA LYS A 345 45.75 -0.86 25.98
C LYS A 345 46.67 -0.26 24.92
N THR A 346 46.58 1.04 24.66
CA THR A 346 47.35 1.70 23.58
C THR A 346 48.43 2.65 24.07
N GLY A 347 48.43 2.98 25.37
CA GLY A 347 49.39 3.91 25.99
C GLY A 347 49.17 5.36 25.55
N ILE A 348 47.93 5.76 25.29
CA ILE A 348 47.57 7.17 25.03
C ILE A 348 47.37 7.93 26.34
N LEU A 349 47.55 9.25 26.31
CA LEU A 349 47.12 10.15 27.39
C LEU A 349 45.62 9.99 27.63
N GLU A 350 45.17 10.30 28.85
CA GLU A 350 43.79 10.09 29.27
C GLU A 350 42.82 10.82 28.33
N PRO A 351 42.02 10.08 27.53
CA PRO A 351 41.24 10.66 26.45
C PRO A 351 40.01 11.42 26.97
N THR A 352 39.84 12.66 26.51
CA THR A 352 38.62 13.44 26.79
C THR A 352 37.47 12.96 25.90
N VAL A 353 36.32 12.66 26.51
CA VAL A 353 35.10 12.25 25.80
C VAL A 353 34.22 13.46 25.55
N GLU A 354 33.77 13.62 24.30
CA GLU A 354 32.96 14.76 23.85
C GLU A 354 31.79 14.30 22.99
N PHE A 355 30.69 15.06 23.05
CA PHE A 355 29.57 14.91 22.12
C PHE A 355 29.95 15.39 20.71
N CYS A 356 29.45 14.67 19.73
CA CYS A 356 29.55 15.01 18.33
C CYS A 356 28.27 14.58 17.60
N PHE A 357 28.08 15.07 16.37
CA PHE A 357 26.94 14.68 15.54
C PHE A 357 27.45 13.84 14.38
N ALA A 358 26.87 12.68 14.11
CA ALA A 358 27.23 11.83 12.98
C ALA A 358 26.05 11.61 12.04
N PRO A 359 26.24 11.58 10.72
CA PRO A 359 25.15 11.30 9.80
C PRO A 359 24.69 9.85 9.95
N LEU A 360 23.40 9.66 10.21
CA LEU A 360 22.82 8.33 10.46
C LEU A 360 22.94 7.44 9.21
N CYS A 361 22.67 8.02 8.04
CA CYS A 361 22.72 7.33 6.75
C CYS A 361 23.83 7.93 5.88
N GLN A 362 24.38 7.10 5.00
CA GLN A 362 25.29 7.57 3.96
C GLN A 362 24.56 8.58 3.05
N PRO A 363 25.17 9.73 2.71
CA PRO A 363 24.60 10.62 1.71
C PRO A 363 24.49 9.90 0.37
N ARG A 364 23.34 10.08 -0.28
CA ARG A 364 23.03 9.44 -1.55
C ARG A 364 23.37 10.31 -2.76
N SER A 365 23.40 11.63 -2.58
CA SER A 365 23.74 12.59 -3.63
C SER A 365 24.86 13.55 -3.25
N CYS A 366 25.55 14.11 -4.24
CA CYS A 366 26.55 15.16 -4.07
C CYS A 366 25.96 16.38 -3.39
N ARG A 367 24.67 16.68 -3.63
CA ARG A 367 23.93 17.75 -2.95
C ARG A 367 23.88 17.50 -1.43
N GLN A 368 23.50 16.30 -1.01
CA GLN A 368 23.50 15.90 0.40
C GLN A 368 24.91 15.93 0.99
N GLN A 369 25.89 15.42 0.25
CA GLN A 369 27.29 15.45 0.66
C GLN A 369 27.75 16.90 0.89
N LYS A 370 27.47 17.84 -0.02
CA LYS A 370 27.82 19.26 0.12
C LYS A 370 27.12 19.88 1.33
N ALA A 371 25.84 19.60 1.55
CA ALA A 371 25.07 20.10 2.69
C ALA A 371 25.59 19.55 4.04
N LEU A 372 25.99 18.28 4.09
CA LEU A 372 26.61 17.69 5.28
C LEU A 372 28.04 18.19 5.48
N ALA A 373 28.79 18.38 4.40
CA ALA A 373 30.17 18.87 4.45
C ALA A 373 30.25 20.35 4.85
N SER A 374 29.30 21.20 4.48
CA SER A 374 29.26 22.59 4.96
C SER A 374 29.12 22.64 6.48
N LEU A 375 28.29 21.78 7.07
CA LEU A 375 28.17 21.63 8.52
C LEU A 375 29.47 21.18 9.21
N THR A 376 30.41 20.56 8.49
CA THR A 376 31.73 20.22 9.06
C THR A 376 32.66 21.43 9.17
N LYS A 377 32.49 22.43 8.30
CA LYS A 377 33.37 23.61 8.18
C LYS A 377 32.99 24.74 9.12
N ASP A 378 31.75 24.80 9.58
CA ASP A 378 31.26 25.91 10.39
C ASP A 378 31.88 25.94 11.80
N MET A 379 32.17 27.15 12.29
CA MET A 379 32.94 27.38 13.52
C MET A 379 32.06 27.41 14.79
N GLY A 380 30.74 27.23 14.66
CA GLY A 380 29.80 27.21 15.78
C GLY A 380 29.08 25.87 15.96
N GLY A 381 29.29 25.23 17.11
CA GLY A 381 28.33 24.33 17.78
C GLY A 381 28.04 22.93 17.20
N LEU A 382 27.66 22.78 15.93
CA LEU A 382 27.15 21.52 15.39
C LEU A 382 27.95 21.03 14.17
N ARG A 383 29.13 20.44 14.43
CA ARG A 383 29.93 19.79 13.39
C ARG A 383 29.47 18.35 13.15
N SER A 384 29.12 18.04 11.90
CA SER A 384 28.88 16.66 11.46
C SER A 384 30.20 15.86 11.43
N TRP A 385 30.12 14.56 11.70
CA TRP A 385 31.25 13.64 11.72
C TRP A 385 31.66 13.28 10.29
N PRO A 386 32.97 13.20 9.96
CA PRO A 386 33.38 12.92 8.60
C PRO A 386 33.00 11.51 8.14
N PHE A 387 32.65 11.39 6.88
CA PHE A 387 32.17 10.17 6.24
C PHE A 387 32.86 9.96 4.88
N ASN A 388 32.73 8.75 4.36
CA ASN A 388 33.11 8.36 3.01
C ASN A 388 31.90 8.53 2.10
N PHE A 389 32.12 9.10 0.92
CA PHE A 389 31.10 9.22 -0.11
C PHE A 389 31.73 8.97 -1.48
N HIS A 390 31.04 8.16 -2.27
CA HIS A 390 31.37 7.90 -3.66
C HIS A 390 30.15 8.32 -4.48
N SER A 391 30.33 9.27 -5.38
CA SER A 391 29.24 9.77 -6.21
C SER A 391 28.82 8.75 -7.26
N ASP A 392 27.52 8.50 -7.37
CA ASP A 392 26.95 7.76 -8.48
C ASP A 392 26.68 8.74 -9.63
N GLN A 393 27.54 8.71 -10.66
CA GLN A 393 27.43 9.61 -11.81
C GLN A 393 26.07 9.49 -12.53
N LYS A 394 25.46 8.30 -12.55
CA LYS A 394 24.16 8.08 -13.19
C LYS A 394 23.06 8.76 -12.37
N LEU A 395 23.05 8.56 -11.05
CA LEU A 395 22.08 9.23 -10.17
C LEU A 395 22.23 10.76 -10.22
N GLU A 396 23.45 11.28 -10.20
CA GLU A 396 23.70 12.72 -10.31
C GLU A 396 23.22 13.31 -11.63
N SER A 397 23.43 12.60 -12.74
CA SER A 397 22.89 13.02 -14.03
C SER A 397 21.35 13.02 -14.05
N LEU A 398 20.71 12.04 -13.41
CA LEU A 398 19.24 12.00 -13.28
C LEU A 398 18.70 13.11 -12.37
N LEU A 399 19.39 13.43 -11.27
CA LEU A 399 19.06 14.53 -10.36
C LEU A 399 19.24 15.91 -11.00
N SER A 400 20.07 16.02 -12.04
CA SER A 400 20.21 17.25 -12.82
C SER A 400 18.99 17.55 -13.70
N LEU A 401 18.09 16.58 -13.89
CA LEU A 401 16.84 16.75 -14.62
C LEU A 401 15.77 17.34 -13.70
N GLY A 402 15.11 18.40 -14.16
CA GLY A 402 14.10 19.12 -13.39
C GLY A 402 14.60 20.45 -12.82
N SER A 403 13.72 21.46 -12.82
CA SER A 403 13.87 22.84 -12.33
C SER A 403 15.16 23.61 -12.68
N VAL A 404 14.99 24.82 -13.21
CA VAL A 404 16.06 25.78 -13.56
C VAL A 404 17.03 26.04 -12.39
N LYS A 405 16.57 25.96 -11.13
CA LYS A 405 17.39 26.21 -9.94
C LYS A 405 18.42 25.11 -9.64
N ASP A 406 18.13 23.87 -10.01
CA ASP A 406 19.03 22.73 -9.74
C ASP A 406 20.11 22.55 -10.82
N ARG A 407 19.91 23.18 -12.01
CA ARG A 407 20.90 23.26 -13.10
C ARG A 407 22.15 24.11 -12.76
N LEU A 408 22.11 24.89 -11.68
CA LEU A 408 23.23 25.70 -11.21
C LEU A 408 24.30 24.90 -10.44
N ASN A 409 24.13 23.58 -10.29
CA ASN A 409 25.25 22.71 -9.91
C ASN A 409 26.14 22.49 -11.14
N ASP A 410 27.10 23.40 -11.36
CA ASP A 410 28.10 23.40 -12.46
C ASP A 410 28.89 22.08 -12.66
N SER A 411 28.77 21.12 -11.74
CA SER A 411 29.56 19.89 -11.72
C SER A 411 28.88 18.67 -12.36
N ALA A 412 27.58 18.72 -12.67
CA ALA A 412 26.85 17.55 -13.18
C ALA A 412 26.75 17.56 -14.72
N LYS A 413 27.24 16.50 -15.36
CA LYS A 413 27.02 16.27 -16.80
C LYS A 413 25.50 16.07 -17.04
N PRO A 414 24.89 16.78 -17.99
CA PRO A 414 23.46 16.61 -18.28
C PRO A 414 23.18 15.18 -18.72
N TYR A 415 22.03 14.63 -18.31
CA TYR A 415 21.63 13.27 -18.68
C TYR A 415 21.33 13.14 -20.18
N PHE A 416 20.65 14.13 -20.77
CA PHE A 416 20.40 14.20 -22.20
C PHE A 416 21.39 15.15 -22.87
N THR A 417 21.99 14.71 -23.98
CA THR A 417 22.71 15.61 -24.91
C THR A 417 21.70 16.48 -25.67
N ASP A 418 22.17 17.52 -26.37
CA ASP A 418 21.26 18.35 -27.19
C ASP A 418 20.58 17.55 -28.30
N GLU A 419 21.30 16.62 -28.94
CA GLU A 419 20.75 15.66 -29.92
C GLU A 419 19.66 14.76 -29.29
N ASP A 420 19.90 14.27 -28.07
CA ASP A 420 18.93 13.42 -27.36
C ASP A 420 17.67 14.20 -26.99
N ARG A 421 17.84 15.47 -26.61
CA ARG A 421 16.71 16.35 -26.30
C ARG A 421 15.82 16.55 -27.52
N GLU A 422 16.40 16.84 -28.68
CA GLU A 422 15.64 16.98 -29.93
C GLU A 422 14.91 15.68 -30.29
N TRP A 423 15.60 14.54 -30.18
CA TRP A 423 15.02 13.22 -30.42
C TRP A 423 13.84 12.91 -29.49
N HIS A 424 14.02 13.02 -28.18
CA HIS A 424 12.99 12.72 -27.21
C HIS A 424 11.83 13.73 -27.27
N ASN A 425 12.11 15.03 -27.53
CA ASN A 425 11.08 16.04 -27.72
C ASN A 425 10.23 15.78 -28.96
N HIS A 426 10.82 15.28 -30.05
CA HIS A 426 10.07 14.88 -31.25
C HIS A 426 9.01 13.82 -30.91
N TRP A 427 9.41 12.73 -30.25
CA TRP A 427 8.51 11.64 -29.89
C TRP A 427 7.48 12.02 -28.83
N LEU A 428 7.87 12.81 -27.84
CA LEU A 428 6.95 13.30 -26.81
C LEU A 428 5.88 14.22 -27.42
N ARG A 429 6.26 15.13 -28.32
CA ARG A 429 5.31 15.97 -29.08
C ARG A 429 4.39 15.12 -29.95
N ARG A 430 4.93 14.10 -30.63
CA ARG A 430 4.11 13.19 -31.45
C ARG A 430 3.07 12.47 -30.60
N ALA A 431 3.44 11.97 -29.41
CA ALA A 431 2.51 11.33 -28.49
C ALA A 431 1.41 12.32 -28.04
N VAL A 432 1.76 13.55 -27.70
CA VAL A 432 0.79 14.60 -27.34
C VAL A 432 -0.14 14.93 -28.50
N ASN A 433 0.40 15.13 -29.71
CA ASN A 433 -0.40 15.43 -30.90
C ASN A 433 -1.42 14.32 -31.21
N LEU A 434 -1.07 13.04 -31.02
CA LEU A 434 -2.01 11.93 -31.19
C LEU A 434 -3.14 11.94 -30.16
N SER A 435 -2.87 12.46 -28.96
CA SER A 435 -3.84 12.59 -27.88
C SER A 435 -4.76 13.79 -28.11
N GLU A 436 -4.24 14.90 -28.64
CA GLU A 436 -5.01 16.13 -28.93
C GLU A 436 -5.83 16.03 -30.22
N ASN A 437 -5.29 15.41 -31.27
CA ASN A 437 -6.00 15.19 -32.53
C ASN A 437 -6.98 14.01 -32.49
N GLY A 438 -6.99 13.27 -31.38
CA GLY A 438 -7.87 12.12 -31.22
C GLY A 438 -9.33 12.56 -31.21
N SER A 439 -10.13 12.02 -32.12
CA SER A 439 -11.56 12.27 -32.22
C SER A 439 -12.32 11.13 -31.55
N VAL A 440 -13.14 11.46 -30.56
CA VAL A 440 -14.01 10.48 -29.89
C VAL A 440 -15.26 10.24 -30.74
N ASP A 441 -15.08 9.75 -31.96
CA ASP A 441 -16.18 9.34 -32.85
C ASP A 441 -16.74 7.94 -32.48
N GLY A 442 -16.30 7.38 -31.35
CA GLY A 442 -16.65 6.03 -30.87
C GLY A 442 -16.32 5.81 -29.40
N THR A 443 -16.17 4.54 -28.99
CA THR A 443 -15.83 4.16 -27.61
C THR A 443 -14.36 4.48 -27.28
N ASN A 444 -14.12 5.22 -26.20
CA ASN A 444 -12.78 5.55 -25.72
C ASN A 444 -12.47 4.81 -24.41
N ALA A 445 -11.33 4.12 -24.36
CA ALA A 445 -10.82 3.46 -23.14
C ALA A 445 -9.68 4.29 -22.54
N SER A 446 -10.00 5.51 -22.08
CA SER A 446 -9.02 6.43 -21.54
C SER A 446 -8.36 5.88 -20.27
N CYS A 447 -7.07 6.22 -20.12
CA CYS A 447 -6.39 6.02 -18.85
C CYS A 447 -6.94 6.93 -17.75
N ASP A 448 -7.68 8.01 -18.05
CA ASP A 448 -8.22 8.98 -17.07
C ASP A 448 -9.74 8.80 -16.86
N PRO A 449 -10.18 8.33 -15.68
CA PRO A 449 -11.59 8.15 -15.37
C PRO A 449 -12.29 9.47 -15.07
N GLU A 450 -11.57 10.55 -14.75
CA GLU A 450 -12.17 11.87 -14.51
C GLU A 450 -12.50 12.59 -15.82
N LYS A 451 -11.73 12.30 -16.87
CA LYS A 451 -11.93 12.83 -18.23
C LYS A 451 -12.01 11.67 -19.23
N PRO A 452 -13.14 10.93 -19.28
CA PRO A 452 -13.30 9.77 -20.15
C PRO A 452 -13.22 10.12 -21.64
N ASP A 453 -13.46 11.37 -22.02
CA ASP A 453 -13.33 11.86 -23.40
C ASP A 453 -11.88 12.15 -23.79
N SER A 454 -10.93 12.14 -22.84
CA SER A 454 -9.52 12.34 -23.16
C SER A 454 -8.92 11.10 -23.81
N VAL A 455 -8.30 11.25 -24.97
CA VAL A 455 -7.63 10.14 -25.67
C VAL A 455 -6.24 9.94 -25.07
N CYS A 456 -5.90 8.73 -24.64
CA CYS A 456 -4.52 8.40 -24.26
C CYS A 456 -3.77 7.83 -25.46
N SER A 457 -2.48 8.17 -25.59
CA SER A 457 -1.62 7.67 -26.66
C SER A 457 -0.37 7.00 -26.09
N CYS A 458 0.16 6.05 -26.85
CA CYS A 458 1.37 5.32 -26.52
C CYS A 458 2.18 5.05 -27.79
N ILE A 459 3.43 5.51 -27.78
CA ILE A 459 4.41 5.28 -28.83
C ILE A 459 5.56 4.45 -28.26
N VAL A 460 5.94 3.41 -28.98
CA VAL A 460 7.07 2.54 -28.63
C VAL A 460 8.13 2.64 -29.71
N ILE A 461 9.38 2.89 -29.30
CA ILE A 461 10.54 2.86 -30.18
C ILE A 461 11.63 1.96 -29.58
N HIS A 462 12.47 1.37 -30.42
CA HIS A 462 13.71 0.76 -29.94
C HIS A 462 14.69 1.87 -29.56
N GLU A 463 15.51 1.66 -28.52
CA GLU A 463 16.57 2.59 -28.18
C GLU A 463 17.54 2.72 -29.36
N PRO A 464 17.63 3.90 -30.02
CA PRO A 464 18.53 4.07 -31.15
C PRO A 464 19.98 4.12 -30.65
N SER A 465 20.87 3.41 -31.35
CA SER A 465 22.31 3.62 -31.20
C SER A 465 22.64 5.09 -31.44
N VAL A 466 23.63 5.64 -30.74
CA VAL A 466 24.01 7.08 -30.78
C VAL A 466 24.09 7.64 -32.21
N LYS A 467 24.57 6.84 -33.18
CA LYS A 467 24.69 7.24 -34.60
C LYS A 467 23.37 7.34 -35.39
N LYS A 468 22.24 6.89 -34.83
CA LYS A 468 20.92 6.82 -35.51
C LYS A 468 19.90 7.86 -35.01
N ARG A 469 20.29 8.76 -34.09
CA ARG A 469 19.41 9.80 -33.54
C ARG A 469 19.37 11.02 -34.47
N ASP A 470 18.78 10.84 -35.65
CA ASP A 470 18.54 11.95 -36.59
C ASP A 470 17.03 12.11 -36.83
N VAL A 471 16.46 13.20 -36.34
CA VAL A 471 15.03 13.52 -36.52
C VAL A 471 14.69 13.81 -37.99
N ASN A 472 15.66 14.32 -38.77
CA ASN A 472 15.46 14.64 -40.19
C ASN A 472 15.29 13.38 -41.05
N SER A 473 15.68 12.21 -40.54
CA SER A 473 15.49 10.92 -41.20
C SER A 473 14.04 10.40 -41.15
N ASN A 474 13.12 11.16 -40.52
CA ASN A 474 11.71 10.82 -40.33
C ASN A 474 11.52 9.40 -39.75
N PRO A 475 11.97 9.17 -38.50
CA PRO A 475 12.03 7.84 -37.93
C PRO A 475 10.62 7.24 -37.73
N VAL A 476 10.47 5.95 -38.03
CA VAL A 476 9.20 5.22 -37.91
C VAL A 476 9.14 4.52 -36.54
N PRO A 477 8.06 4.69 -35.76
CA PRO A 477 7.92 3.99 -34.48
C PRO A 477 7.70 2.49 -34.70
N LEU A 478 8.04 1.68 -33.69
CA LEU A 478 7.71 0.24 -33.73
C LEU A 478 6.20 0.05 -33.64
N VAL A 479 5.57 0.79 -32.74
CA VAL A 479 4.13 0.75 -32.49
C VAL A 479 3.65 2.15 -32.09
N GLU A 480 2.50 2.55 -32.62
CA GLU A 480 1.82 3.80 -32.32
C GLU A 480 0.34 3.48 -32.09
N THR A 481 -0.17 3.78 -30.90
CA THR A 481 -1.54 3.41 -30.50
C THR A 481 -2.24 4.51 -29.74
N THR A 482 -3.57 4.58 -29.90
CA THR A 482 -4.47 5.46 -29.15
C THR A 482 -5.54 4.63 -28.42
N SER A 483 -6.23 5.22 -27.45
CA SER A 483 -7.35 4.57 -26.73
C SER A 483 -8.68 4.57 -27.49
N GLU A 484 -8.72 5.18 -28.67
CA GLU A 484 -9.92 5.30 -29.50
C GLU A 484 -10.42 3.95 -30.01
N ASN A 485 -11.70 3.91 -30.40
CA ASN A 485 -12.34 2.73 -30.99
C ASN A 485 -12.12 1.46 -30.17
N ALA A 486 -12.20 1.58 -28.84
CA ALA A 486 -11.98 0.51 -27.88
C ALA A 486 -13.08 -0.55 -27.93
N LYS A 487 -12.68 -1.81 -28.02
CA LYS A 487 -13.60 -2.95 -27.93
C LYS A 487 -13.90 -3.31 -26.48
N SER A 488 -12.96 -3.01 -25.59
CA SER A 488 -13.04 -3.27 -24.16
C SER A 488 -12.51 -2.10 -23.33
N TYR A 489 -12.94 -2.02 -22.09
CA TYR A 489 -12.45 -1.04 -21.11
C TYR A 489 -10.97 -1.22 -20.74
N ILE A 490 -10.36 -2.38 -21.07
CA ILE A 490 -8.92 -2.60 -20.85
C ILE A 490 -8.04 -2.13 -22.01
N ASP A 491 -8.63 -1.72 -23.14
CA ASP A 491 -7.93 -1.39 -24.39
C ASP A 491 -7.32 0.02 -24.34
N HIS A 492 -6.68 0.36 -23.22
CA HIS A 492 -5.88 1.57 -23.06
C HIS A 492 -4.69 1.54 -24.04
N ALA A 493 -4.21 2.70 -24.48
CA ALA A 493 -3.10 2.77 -25.44
C ALA A 493 -1.85 1.95 -25.02
N PRO A 494 -1.36 1.99 -23.76
CA PRO A 494 -0.22 1.15 -23.35
C PRO A 494 -0.50 -0.36 -23.47
N MET A 495 -1.73 -0.80 -23.21
CA MET A 495 -2.13 -2.21 -23.33
C MET A 495 -2.15 -2.65 -24.79
N ARG A 496 -2.68 -1.80 -25.68
CA ARG A 496 -2.66 -2.06 -27.13
C ARG A 496 -1.23 -2.11 -27.65
N ALA A 497 -0.39 -1.17 -27.26
CA ALA A 497 1.00 -1.12 -27.67
C ALA A 497 1.75 -2.41 -27.30
N ALA A 498 1.62 -2.86 -26.05
CA ALA A 498 2.24 -4.10 -25.59
C ALA A 498 1.73 -5.33 -26.37
N ASN A 499 0.42 -5.40 -26.64
CA ASN A 499 -0.19 -6.50 -27.37
C ASN A 499 0.23 -6.53 -28.85
N GLU A 500 0.26 -5.36 -29.50
CA GLU A 500 0.67 -5.24 -30.90
C GLU A 500 2.13 -5.58 -31.09
N LEU A 501 3.02 -5.06 -30.23
CA LEU A 501 4.44 -5.43 -30.31
C LEU A 501 4.65 -6.92 -30.03
N GLY A 502 3.93 -7.50 -29.05
CA GLY A 502 3.98 -8.93 -28.79
C GLY A 502 3.64 -9.77 -30.04
N ARG A 503 2.66 -9.32 -30.84
CA ARG A 503 2.32 -9.98 -32.12
C ARG A 503 3.38 -9.79 -33.19
N LEU A 504 4.02 -8.62 -33.28
CA LEU A 504 5.11 -8.37 -34.22
C LEU A 504 6.31 -9.28 -33.91
N ASN A 505 6.69 -9.39 -32.64
CA ASN A 505 7.83 -10.20 -32.22
C ASN A 505 7.58 -11.70 -32.45
N LEU A 506 6.34 -12.18 -32.25
CA LEU A 506 5.96 -13.56 -32.59
C LEU A 506 6.14 -13.87 -34.08
N LYS A 507 5.83 -12.92 -34.98
CA LYS A 507 6.04 -13.10 -36.42
C LYS A 507 7.51 -13.14 -36.80
N GLN A 508 8.36 -12.43 -36.07
CA GLN A 508 9.79 -12.32 -36.32
C GLN A 508 10.63 -13.38 -35.60
N SER A 509 10.01 -14.30 -34.84
CA SER A 509 10.70 -15.25 -33.94
C SER A 509 11.62 -14.55 -32.91
N GLU A 510 11.33 -13.29 -32.59
CA GLU A 510 12.06 -12.49 -31.62
C GLU A 510 11.41 -12.56 -30.23
N ARG A 511 12.10 -12.05 -29.21
CA ARG A 511 11.64 -12.08 -27.81
C ARG A 511 10.34 -11.28 -27.66
N TYR A 512 9.36 -11.80 -26.92
CA TYR A 512 8.06 -11.14 -26.69
C TYR A 512 8.10 -9.85 -25.84
N LEU A 513 9.28 -9.40 -25.43
CA LEU A 513 9.47 -8.34 -24.43
C LEU A 513 9.82 -6.99 -25.08
N LEU A 514 9.40 -5.91 -24.41
CA LEU A 514 9.73 -4.51 -24.69
C LEU A 514 11.14 -4.13 -24.17
N THR A 515 12.09 -5.08 -24.14
CA THR A 515 13.45 -4.83 -23.64
C THR A 515 14.17 -3.82 -24.53
N ASP A 516 14.88 -2.88 -23.91
CA ASP A 516 15.62 -1.82 -24.60
C ASP A 516 14.73 -0.90 -25.48
N CYS A 517 13.43 -0.82 -25.14
CA CYS A 517 12.50 0.12 -25.77
C CYS A 517 12.27 1.36 -24.90
N ASP A 518 12.13 2.50 -25.58
CA ASP A 518 11.63 3.74 -25.02
C ASP A 518 10.15 3.89 -25.33
N VAL A 519 9.36 4.21 -24.30
CA VAL A 519 7.91 4.38 -24.41
C VAL A 519 7.54 5.82 -24.09
N TYR A 520 6.79 6.46 -24.98
CA TYR A 520 6.28 7.82 -24.82
C TYR A 520 4.77 7.78 -24.63
N LEU A 521 4.30 8.39 -23.56
CA LEU A 521 2.90 8.41 -23.16
C LEU A 521 2.41 9.85 -23.08
N SER A 522 1.25 10.15 -23.67
CA SER A 522 0.63 11.47 -23.50
C SER A 522 0.27 11.74 -22.04
N MET A 523 -0.17 10.71 -21.32
CA MET A 523 -0.60 10.81 -19.94
C MET A 523 -0.09 9.64 -19.09
N GLU A 524 0.00 9.87 -17.79
CA GLU A 524 0.51 8.89 -16.84
C GLU A 524 -0.36 7.62 -16.89
N PRO A 525 0.24 6.43 -17.04
CA PRO A 525 -0.52 5.20 -17.11
C PRO A 525 -1.18 4.89 -15.77
N CYS A 526 -2.40 4.33 -15.79
CA CYS A 526 -3.02 3.77 -14.60
C CYS A 526 -2.21 2.58 -14.06
N ILE A 527 -2.56 2.07 -12.88
CA ILE A 527 -1.82 0.94 -12.26
C ILE A 527 -1.78 -0.32 -13.14
N MET A 528 -2.86 -0.61 -13.88
CA MET A 528 -2.92 -1.74 -14.82
C MET A 528 -1.88 -1.58 -15.94
N CYS A 529 -1.91 -0.44 -16.62
CA CYS A 529 -0.96 -0.12 -17.70
C CYS A 529 0.48 -0.08 -17.19
N SER A 530 0.69 0.46 -15.99
CA SER A 530 2.01 0.54 -15.36
C SER A 530 2.59 -0.84 -15.10
N MET A 531 1.78 -1.75 -14.55
CA MET A 531 2.19 -3.13 -14.31
C MET A 531 2.40 -3.92 -15.62
N ALA A 532 1.63 -3.62 -16.67
CA ALA A 532 1.84 -4.21 -17.99
C ALA A 532 3.19 -3.81 -18.61
N LEU A 533 3.57 -2.53 -18.52
CA LEU A 533 4.88 -2.05 -18.97
C LEU A 533 6.02 -2.71 -18.17
N LEU A 534 5.84 -2.87 -16.85
CA LEU A 534 6.79 -3.58 -15.98
C LEU A 534 6.96 -5.04 -16.41
N HIS A 535 5.86 -5.76 -16.61
CA HIS A 535 5.89 -7.16 -17.08
C HIS A 535 6.49 -7.30 -18.48
N SER A 536 6.38 -6.26 -19.30
CA SER A 536 6.99 -6.21 -20.62
C SER A 536 8.48 -5.88 -20.59
N ARG A 537 9.05 -5.56 -19.42
CA ARG A 537 10.46 -5.18 -19.23
C ARG A 537 10.91 -3.98 -20.07
N VAL A 538 10.07 -2.95 -20.14
CA VAL A 538 10.41 -1.67 -20.80
C VAL A 538 11.73 -1.09 -20.27
N GLY A 539 12.50 -0.40 -21.11
CA GLY A 539 13.75 0.27 -20.72
C GLY A 539 13.50 1.61 -20.05
N ARG A 540 12.81 2.53 -20.74
CA ARG A 540 12.49 3.88 -20.24
C ARG A 540 11.08 4.31 -20.63
N VAL A 541 10.47 5.15 -19.80
CA VAL A 541 9.13 5.69 -20.01
C VAL A 541 9.15 7.20 -19.85
N PHE A 542 8.60 7.92 -20.84
CA PHE A 542 8.45 9.37 -20.86
C PHE A 542 6.97 9.71 -20.82
N ILE A 543 6.57 10.58 -19.89
CA ILE A 543 5.17 10.92 -19.63
C ILE A 543 5.00 12.43 -19.84
N ALA A 544 4.06 12.84 -20.69
CA ALA A 544 3.81 14.26 -20.93
C ALA A 544 2.89 14.91 -19.88
N LYS A 545 1.96 14.15 -19.28
CA LYS A 545 1.00 14.67 -18.30
C LYS A 545 0.76 13.71 -17.15
N ARG A 546 0.65 14.22 -15.92
CA ARG A 546 0.35 13.41 -14.73
C ARG A 546 -1.13 13.12 -14.57
N LEU A 547 -1.44 11.99 -13.94
CA LEU A 547 -2.80 11.65 -13.49
C LEU A 547 -2.83 11.60 -11.97
N SER A 548 -3.14 12.74 -11.34
CA SER A 548 -3.12 12.90 -9.88
C SER A 548 -4.04 11.91 -9.15
N SER A 549 -5.17 11.55 -9.75
CA SER A 549 -6.21 10.73 -9.14
C SER A 549 -5.89 9.23 -9.09
N ILE A 550 -5.24 8.69 -10.13
CA ILE A 550 -5.06 7.22 -10.31
C ILE A 550 -3.71 6.81 -10.93
N GLY A 551 -2.83 7.75 -11.22
CA GLY A 551 -1.55 7.51 -11.87
C GLY A 551 -0.73 6.44 -11.15
N GLY A 552 -0.23 5.48 -11.92
CA GLY A 552 0.45 4.28 -11.42
C GLY A 552 1.95 4.45 -11.19
N MET A 553 2.55 5.53 -11.68
CA MET A 553 4.01 5.68 -11.78
C MET A 553 4.59 6.67 -10.78
N LEU A 554 3.98 7.84 -10.64
CA LEU A 554 4.48 8.95 -9.81
C LEU A 554 3.41 9.54 -8.91
N SER A 555 2.16 9.58 -9.39
CA SER A 555 1.08 10.29 -8.71
C SER A 555 0.53 9.52 -7.51
N ARG A 556 -0.51 8.70 -7.71
CA ARG A 556 -1.14 7.96 -6.60
C ARG A 556 -0.29 6.77 -6.16
N TRP A 557 0.27 6.07 -7.13
CA TRP A 557 1.16 4.94 -6.91
C TRP A 557 2.54 5.26 -7.46
N LYS A 558 3.57 4.70 -6.82
CA LYS A 558 4.97 4.88 -7.20
C LYS A 558 5.59 3.55 -7.59
N LEU A 559 4.98 2.86 -8.56
CA LEU A 559 5.37 1.50 -8.96
C LEU A 559 6.88 1.38 -9.27
N PRO A 560 7.53 2.32 -9.98
CA PRO A 560 8.97 2.25 -10.25
C PRO A 560 9.85 2.21 -8.98
N LEU A 561 9.35 2.71 -7.85
CA LEU A 561 10.08 2.77 -6.57
C LEU A 561 9.88 1.55 -5.67
N VAL A 562 9.01 0.61 -6.04
CA VAL A 562 8.70 -0.57 -5.22
C VAL A 562 9.86 -1.57 -5.30
N LYS A 563 10.62 -1.74 -4.20
CA LYS A 563 11.81 -2.64 -4.18
C LYS A 563 11.49 -4.12 -4.41
N ALA A 564 10.26 -4.56 -4.10
CA ALA A 564 9.85 -5.95 -4.22
C ALA A 564 9.61 -6.42 -5.67
N VAL A 565 9.62 -5.51 -6.65
CA VAL A 565 9.48 -5.87 -8.06
C VAL A 565 10.82 -6.28 -8.67
N ASN A 566 10.79 -7.27 -9.57
CA ASN A 566 12.03 -7.81 -10.15
C ASN A 566 12.64 -6.94 -11.25
N HIS A 567 11.86 -6.04 -11.86
CA HIS A 567 12.29 -5.20 -12.98
C HIS A 567 12.02 -3.74 -12.67
N HIS A 568 13.02 -2.89 -12.90
CA HIS A 568 12.92 -1.44 -12.76
C HIS A 568 13.29 -0.76 -14.08
N PHE A 569 12.56 0.29 -14.42
CA PHE A 569 12.77 1.09 -15.62
C PHE A 569 12.78 2.57 -15.27
N LEU A 570 13.54 3.35 -16.04
CA LEU A 570 13.63 4.79 -15.81
C LEU A 570 12.33 5.46 -16.25
N THR A 571 11.74 6.27 -15.39
CA THR A 571 10.52 7.01 -15.70
C THR A 571 10.80 8.49 -15.60
N PHE A 572 10.36 9.26 -16.60
CA PHE A 572 10.46 10.71 -16.66
C PHE A 572 9.06 11.30 -16.73
N ALA A 573 8.72 12.20 -15.82
CA ALA A 573 7.39 12.80 -15.71
C ALA A 573 7.49 14.26 -15.22
N PRO A 574 6.47 15.10 -15.45
CA PRO A 574 6.46 16.48 -14.98
C PRO A 574 6.60 16.56 -13.45
N SER A 575 7.31 17.58 -12.95
CA SER A 575 7.41 17.83 -11.51
C SER A 575 6.05 18.19 -10.92
N SER A 576 5.71 17.71 -9.72
CA SER A 576 4.66 18.37 -8.91
C SER A 576 5.32 19.48 -8.11
N GLU A 577 4.76 20.68 -8.15
CA GLU A 577 5.28 21.83 -7.38
C GLU A 577 5.36 21.57 -5.86
N THR A 578 4.69 20.52 -5.36
CA THR A 578 4.72 20.07 -3.96
C THR A 578 6.00 19.37 -3.50
N THR A 579 6.94 19.04 -4.39
CA THR A 579 8.21 18.36 -4.00
C THR A 579 9.30 19.33 -3.49
N ASN A 580 9.02 20.63 -3.41
CA ASN A 580 9.97 21.69 -3.05
C ASN A 580 9.81 22.28 -1.63
N GLN A 581 9.08 21.62 -0.71
CA GLN A 581 8.93 22.09 0.68
C GLN A 581 9.57 21.16 1.70
#